data_AF-A0A1F8PAJ5-F1
#
_entry.id   AF-A0A1F8PAJ5-F1
#
_cell.length_a   1.000
_cell.length_b   1.000
_cell.length_c   1.000
_cell.angle_alpha   90.00
_cell.angle_beta   90.00
_cell.angle_gamma   90.00
#
_symmetry.space_group_name_H-M   'P 1'
#
loop_
_entity.id
_entity.type
_entity.pdbx_description
1 polymer ?
#
loop_
_entity_poly.entity_id
_entity_poly.type
_entity_poly.pdbx_seq_one_letter_code
_entity_poly.pdbx_strand_id
1 'polypeptide(L)' 'MAQAKSKVVAKPKVEAKTKKPAPQGVTFKCRLCEKQRPISEMKVIKRFRPVIIVCQDCEKGLQ' A
#
# COMPACT_ATOMS: atom_id res chain seq x y z
N MET A 1 25.59 -9.32 32.94
CA MET A 1 25.77 -9.47 31.48
C MET A 1 24.38 -9.45 30.81
N ALA A 2 24.29 -8.71 29.70
CA ALA A 2 23.24 -8.70 28.65
C ALA A 2 21.78 -8.40 29.01
N GLN A 3 21.36 -7.17 28.64
CA GLN A 3 19.99 -6.66 28.69
C GLN A 3 19.13 -7.19 27.53
N ALA A 4 17.85 -7.46 27.82
CA ALA A 4 16.81 -7.88 26.89
C ALA A 4 16.50 -6.79 25.84
N LYS A 5 16.46 -7.16 24.56
CA LYS A 5 16.14 -6.27 23.44
C LYS A 5 14.67 -6.41 23.04
N SER A 6 13.79 -5.62 23.66
CA SER A 6 12.42 -5.42 23.20
C SER A 6 12.43 -4.53 21.95
N LYS A 7 12.23 -5.16 20.79
CA LYS A 7 12.21 -4.50 19.49
C LYS A 7 10.82 -3.94 19.22
N VAL A 8 10.49 -2.80 19.84
CA VAL A 8 9.35 -1.96 19.45
C VAL A 8 9.79 -1.15 18.24
N VAL A 9 9.19 -1.39 17.07
CA VAL A 9 9.29 -0.42 15.97
C VAL A 9 7.89 -0.14 15.44
N ALA A 10 7.49 1.08 15.73
CA ALA A 10 6.20 1.68 15.49
C ALA A 10 5.80 1.64 14.01
N LYS A 11 4.51 1.39 13.77
CA LYS A 11 3.81 1.72 12.53
C LYS A 11 3.87 3.24 12.33
N PRO A 12 4.45 3.76 11.24
CA PRO A 12 4.38 5.19 10.95
C PRO A 12 2.96 5.61 10.61
N LYS A 13 2.55 6.69 11.27
CA LYS A 13 1.27 7.38 11.17
C LYS A 13 1.11 8.02 9.80
N VAL A 14 -0.14 8.06 9.36
CA VAL A 14 -0.65 8.77 8.20
C VAL A 14 -0.56 10.28 8.45
N GLU A 15 0.20 10.99 7.63
CA GLU A 15 0.21 12.45 7.58
C GLU A 15 -0.53 12.91 6.32
N ALA A 16 -1.71 13.50 6.53
CA ALA A 16 -2.44 14.24 5.52
C ALA A 16 -1.81 15.63 5.35
N LYS A 17 -1.35 15.97 4.13
CA LYS A 17 -0.97 17.33 3.75
C LYS A 17 -1.41 17.65 2.33
N THR A 18 -2.45 18.46 2.21
CA THR A 18 -2.86 19.17 0.99
C THR A 18 -1.77 20.14 0.56
N LYS A 19 -1.07 19.81 -0.53
CA LYS A 19 -0.43 20.74 -1.47
C LYS A 19 -0.53 20.08 -2.85
N LYS A 20 -0.91 20.83 -3.88
CA LYS A 20 -0.97 20.36 -5.28
C LYS A 20 0.39 20.68 -5.96
N PRO A 21 1.32 19.73 -6.05
CA PRO A 21 2.26 19.62 -7.16
C PRO A 21 1.84 18.43 -8.06
N ALA A 22 2.27 18.43 -9.32
CA ALA A 22 2.07 17.32 -10.26
C ALA A 22 2.36 15.96 -9.60
N PRO A 23 1.63 14.87 -9.93
CA PRO A 23 1.63 13.62 -9.17
C PRO A 23 2.99 12.93 -9.25
N GLN A 24 3.91 13.31 -8.36
CA GLN A 24 5.14 12.59 -8.10
C GLN A 24 4.74 11.27 -7.44
N GLY A 25 4.54 10.27 -8.30
CA GLY A 25 4.26 8.86 -8.05
C GLY A 25 3.96 8.46 -6.61
N VAL A 26 2.72 8.67 -6.16
CA VAL A 26 2.26 8.05 -4.90
C VAL A 26 2.27 6.54 -5.13
N THR A 27 3.18 5.84 -4.46
CA THR A 27 3.24 4.38 -4.49
C THR A 27 2.44 3.80 -3.32
N PHE A 28 1.84 2.65 -3.56
CA PHE A 28 0.98 1.94 -2.62
C PHE A 28 1.36 0.46 -2.63
N LYS A 29 1.15 -0.22 -1.50
CA LYS A 29 1.43 -1.65 -1.36
C LYS A 29 0.24 -2.46 -1.87
N CYS A 30 0.47 -3.33 -2.86
CA CYS A 30 -0.55 -4.27 -3.32
C CYS A 30 -0.89 -5.27 -2.20
N ARG A 31 -2.17 -5.55 -1.96
CA ARG A 31 -2.59 -6.52 -0.93
C ARG A 31 -2.32 -7.98 -1.29
N LEU A 32 -2.02 -8.29 -2.55
CA LEU A 32 -1.83 -9.66 -3.03
C LEU A 32 -0.36 -10.03 -3.17
N CYS A 33 0.41 -9.24 -3.92
CA CYS A 33 1.83 -9.50 -4.15
C CYS A 33 2.75 -8.73 -3.19
N GLU A 34 2.19 -7.88 -2.33
CA GLU A 34 2.92 -7.10 -1.33
C GLU A 34 3.99 -6.13 -1.86
N LYS A 35 4.05 -5.96 -3.18
CA LYS A 35 4.97 -5.04 -3.85
C LYS A 35 4.42 -3.60 -3.80
N GLN A 36 5.33 -2.64 -3.70
CA GLN A 36 5.01 -1.23 -3.85
C GLN A 36 4.87 -0.90 -5.34
N ARG A 37 3.74 -0.33 -5.73
CA ARG A 37 3.42 0.06 -7.10
C ARG A 37 2.86 1.48 -7.12
N PRO A 38 3.12 2.28 -8.16
CA PRO A 38 2.50 3.58 -8.31
C PRO A 38 0.97 3.44 -8.33
N ILE A 39 0.25 4.45 -7.86
CA ILE A 39 -1.22 4.50 -7.88
C ILE A 39 -1.77 4.35 -9.30
N SER A 40 -1.02 4.79 -10.32
CA SER A 40 -1.35 4.58 -11.73
C SER A 40 -1.47 3.10 -12.11
N GLU A 41 -0.70 2.23 -11.45
CA GLU A 41 -0.75 0.77 -11.63
C GLU A 41 -1.62 0.09 -10.58
N MET A 42 -2.35 0.84 -9.76
CA MET A 42 -3.27 0.30 -8.76
C MET A 42 -4.71 0.25 -9.25
N LYS A 43 -5.43 -0.77 -8.81
CA LYS A 43 -6.81 -1.07 -9.16
C LYS A 43 -7.61 -1.42 -7.93
N VAL A 44 -8.85 -0.92 -7.91
CA VAL A 44 -9.79 -1.12 -6.81
C VAL A 44 -10.77 -2.22 -7.22
N ILE A 45 -10.67 -3.38 -6.57
CA ILE A 45 -11.53 -4.52 -6.85
C ILE A 45 -12.77 -4.43 -5.97
N LYS A 46 -13.86 -3.93 -6.57
CA LYS A 46 -15.16 -3.77 -5.89
C LYS A 46 -16.01 -5.05 -5.85
N ARG A 47 -15.59 -6.10 -6.56
CA ARG A 47 -16.29 -7.40 -6.63
C ARG A 47 -16.22 -8.18 -5.32
N PHE A 48 -15.15 -7.97 -4.53
CA PHE A 48 -15.00 -8.57 -3.20
C PHE A 48 -15.42 -7.56 -2.12
N ARG A 49 -16.14 -8.04 -1.10
CA ARG A 49 -16.49 -7.31 0.12
C ARG A 49 -15.66 -7.90 1.27
N PRO A 50 -14.75 -7.16 1.92
CA PRO A 50 -14.42 -5.75 1.71
C PRO A 50 -13.66 -5.48 0.42
N VAL A 51 -13.81 -4.26 -0.11
CA VAL A 51 -13.10 -3.81 -1.32
C VAL A 51 -11.60 -3.88 -1.08
N ILE A 52 -10.89 -4.52 -2.00
CA ILE A 52 -9.42 -4.64 -1.93
C ILE A 52 -8.77 -3.77 -3.00
N ILE A 53 -7.60 -3.23 -2.67
CA ILE A 53 -6.74 -2.49 -3.60
C ILE A 53 -5.55 -3.37 -3.95
N VAL A 54 -5.38 -3.62 -5.25
CA VAL A 54 -4.38 -4.52 -5.80
C VAL A 54 -3.69 -3.85 -6.97
N CYS A 55 -2.53 -4.35 -7.39
CA CYS A 55 -1.93 -3.87 -8.63
C CYS A 55 -2.64 -4.44 -9.85
N GLN A 56 -2.52 -3.75 -10.98
CA GLN A 56 -3.16 -4.10 -12.26
C GLN A 56 -2.78 -5.52 -12.73
N ASP A 57 -1.56 -5.97 -12.42
CA ASP A 57 -1.12 -7.34 -12.68
C ASP A 57 -1.92 -8.39 -11.91
N CYS A 58 -2.17 -8.15 -10.61
CA CYS A 58 -2.97 -9.06 -9.81
C CYS A 58 -4.47 -8.95 -10.12
N GLU A 59 -4.96 -7.77 -10.51
CA GLU A 59 -6.34 -7.61 -11.03
C GLU A 59 -6.59 -8.58 -12.19
N LYS A 60 -5.68 -8.67 -13.16
CA LYS A 60 -5.81 -9.55 -14.33
C LYS A 60 -5.90 -11.02 -13.97
N GLY A 61 -5.22 -11.47 -12.91
CA GLY A 61 -5.31 -12.85 -12.42
C GLY A 61 -6.60 -13.16 -11.64
N LEU A 62 -7.36 -12.13 -11.27
CA LEU A 62 -8.63 -12.23 -10.54
C LEU A 62 -9.87 -12.05 -11.42
N GLN A 63 -9.67 -11.68 -12.69
CA GLN A 63 -10.74 -11.40 -13.65
C GLN A 63 -11.07 -12.62 -14.48
#